data_AF-P35602-F1
#
_entry.id   AF-P35602-F1
#
_cell.length_a   1.000
_cell.length_b   1.000
_cell.length_c   1.000
_cell.angle_alpha   90.00
_cell.angle_beta   90.00
_cell.angle_gamma   90.00
#
_symmetry.space_group_name_H-M   'P 1'
#
loop_
_entity.id
_entity.type
_entity.pdbx_description
1 polymer ?
#
loop_
_entity_poly.entity_id
_entity_poly.type
_entity_poly.pdbx_seq_one_letter_code
_entity_poly.pdbx_strand_id
1 'polypeptide(L)'
;MATSAMFILDLKGKTIISRNYRGDIDMTAIDKFIHLLMEKEEEGSAAPVLTYQDTNFVFIKHTNIYLVSACRSNVNVTMILSFLYKCVEVFSEYFKDVEEESVRDNFVVIYELLDEMMDFGFPQTTESRILQEYITQEGQKLISAPRPPMAVTNAVSWRSEGIKYRKNEVFLDVIESVNMLASANGTVLQSEIVGSVKMRVYLTGMPELRLGLNDKVLFEGSGRGKSKSVELEDVKFHQCVRLSRFDTDRTISFIPPDGAFELMSYRLTTVVKPLIWIETSIERHSHSRVSFIIKAKSQFKRRSTANNVEIIIPVPSDADSPKFKTSIGSVKYTPEQSAFVWTIKNFPGGKEYLLTAHLSLPSVMSEESEGRPPIKVKFEIPYFTTSGIQVRYLKIIEKSGYQALPWVRYITQNGEYEMRMK
;
A
#
# COMPACT_ATOMS: atom_id res chain seq x y z
N MET A 1 -21.27 -17.97 -8.36
CA MET A 1 -21.70 -16.96 -9.35
C MET A 1 -20.56 -15.97 -9.52
N ALA A 2 -20.32 -15.52 -10.76
CA ALA A 2 -19.03 -15.01 -11.18
C ALA A 2 -19.17 -13.75 -12.06
N THR A 3 -18.06 -13.07 -12.35
CA THR A 3 -18.01 -11.92 -13.25
C THR A 3 -18.57 -12.29 -14.64
N SER A 4 -19.40 -11.42 -15.22
CA SER A 4 -19.98 -11.62 -16.55
C SER A 4 -19.13 -11.00 -17.65
N ALA A 5 -18.73 -9.75 -17.46
CA ALA A 5 -17.78 -9.07 -18.33
C ALA A 5 -16.91 -8.12 -17.51
N MET A 6 -15.76 -7.77 -18.07
CA MET A 6 -14.87 -6.77 -17.51
C MET A 6 -14.55 -5.70 -18.55
N PHE A 7 -14.44 -4.47 -18.08
CA PHE A 7 -14.19 -3.28 -18.88
C PHE A 7 -13.06 -2.48 -18.25
N ILE A 8 -12.25 -1.86 -19.10
CA ILE A 8 -11.32 -0.80 -18.72
C ILE A 8 -11.80 0.47 -19.42
N LEU A 9 -12.15 1.49 -18.64
CA LEU A 9 -12.69 2.77 -19.12
C LEU A 9 -11.69 3.90 -18.88
N ASP A 10 -11.74 4.94 -19.70
CA ASP A 10 -11.08 6.22 -19.41
C ASP A 10 -11.88 7.04 -18.37
N LEU A 11 -11.35 8.22 -17.97
CA LEU A 11 -12.04 9.12 -17.04
C LEU A 11 -13.38 9.68 -17.56
N LYS A 12 -13.65 9.59 -18.87
CA LYS A 12 -14.90 10.03 -19.48
C LYS A 12 -15.93 8.89 -19.55
N GLY A 13 -15.58 7.70 -19.07
CA GLY A 13 -16.42 6.51 -19.11
C GLY A 13 -16.40 5.77 -20.46
N LYS A 14 -15.51 6.12 -21.39
CA LYS A 14 -15.39 5.43 -22.67
C LYS A 14 -14.60 4.14 -22.51
N THR A 15 -15.12 3.05 -23.04
CA THR A 15 -14.46 1.75 -23.06
C THR A 15 -13.17 1.78 -23.90
N ILE A 16 -12.05 1.45 -23.27
CA ILE A 16 -10.75 1.22 -23.90
C ILE A 16 -10.62 -0.25 -24.28
N ILE A 17 -10.90 -1.15 -23.33
CA ILE A 17 -10.89 -2.62 -23.50
C ILE A 17 -12.15 -3.18 -22.87
N SER A 18 -12.74 -4.18 -23.52
CA SER A 18 -13.85 -4.98 -22.97
C SER A 18 -13.61 -6.46 -23.20
N ARG A 19 -13.86 -7.28 -22.17
CA ARG A 19 -13.84 -8.74 -22.26
C ARG A 19 -15.12 -9.34 -21.69
N ASN A 20 -15.84 -10.08 -22.51
CA ASN A 20 -17.07 -10.78 -22.10
C ASN A 20 -16.75 -12.25 -21.81
N TYR A 21 -16.97 -12.70 -20.58
CA TYR A 21 -16.67 -14.06 -20.13
C TYR A 21 -17.88 -14.99 -20.19
N ARG A 22 -19.10 -14.47 -20.08
CA ARG A 22 -20.33 -15.29 -19.92
C ARG A 22 -21.39 -15.07 -20.98
N GLY A 23 -21.41 -13.90 -21.63
CA GLY A 23 -22.45 -13.57 -22.62
C GLY A 23 -23.84 -13.33 -22.02
N ASP A 24 -23.97 -13.16 -20.71
CA ASP A 24 -25.25 -13.06 -19.99
C ASP A 24 -25.66 -11.62 -19.61
N ILE A 25 -24.87 -10.63 -20.01
CA ILE A 25 -25.16 -9.21 -19.87
C ILE A 25 -25.12 -8.50 -21.23
N ASP A 26 -25.90 -7.42 -21.35
CA ASP A 26 -25.76 -6.50 -22.47
C ASP A 26 -24.52 -5.63 -22.28
N MET A 27 -23.56 -5.74 -23.20
CA MET A 27 -22.31 -4.98 -23.15
C MET A 27 -22.53 -3.47 -23.27
N THR A 28 -23.67 -3.02 -23.81
CA THR A 28 -24.01 -1.59 -23.92
C THR A 28 -24.48 -0.99 -22.60
N ALA A 29 -24.80 -1.82 -21.58
CA ALA A 29 -25.16 -1.33 -20.25
C ALA A 29 -24.03 -0.52 -19.60
N ILE A 30 -22.77 -0.76 -20.00
CA ILE A 30 -21.60 -0.02 -19.51
C ILE A 30 -21.67 1.48 -19.82
N ASP A 31 -22.35 1.89 -20.88
CA ASP A 31 -22.49 3.31 -21.26
C ASP A 31 -23.27 4.12 -20.20
N LYS A 32 -24.01 3.45 -19.30
CA LYS A 32 -24.72 4.07 -18.18
C LYS A 32 -23.88 4.20 -16.91
N PHE A 33 -22.76 3.48 -16.82
CA PHE A 33 -21.92 3.44 -15.61
C PHE A 33 -21.46 4.83 -15.17
N ILE A 34 -20.91 5.64 -16.09
CA ILE A 34 -20.33 6.94 -15.73
C ILE A 34 -21.40 7.93 -15.25
N HIS A 35 -22.59 7.91 -15.85
CA HIS A 35 -23.70 8.76 -15.44
C HIS A 35 -24.19 8.39 -14.03
N LEU A 36 -24.30 7.10 -13.73
CA LEU A 36 -24.66 6.62 -12.39
C LEU A 36 -23.61 6.95 -11.34
N LEU A 37 -22.32 6.87 -11.72
CA LEU A 37 -21.23 7.24 -10.82
C LEU A 37 -21.29 8.73 -10.47
N MET A 38 -21.47 9.60 -11.47
CA MET A 38 -21.59 11.05 -11.26
C MET A 38 -22.81 11.40 -10.40
N GLU A 39 -23.97 10.80 -10.67
CA GLU A 39 -25.18 10.97 -9.86
C GLU A 39 -24.93 10.59 -8.38
N LYS A 40 -24.26 9.46 -8.13
CA LYS A 40 -23.95 9.01 -6.77
C LYS A 40 -22.89 9.86 -6.08
N GLU A 41 -21.92 10.38 -6.80
CA GLU A 41 -20.93 11.33 -6.27
C GLU A 41 -21.58 12.65 -5.88
N GLU A 42 -22.49 13.20 -6.69
CA GLU A 42 -23.24 14.42 -6.39
C GLU A 42 -24.17 14.27 -5.18
N GLU A 43 -24.80 13.10 -5.02
CA GLU A 43 -25.59 12.76 -3.84
C GLU A 43 -24.74 12.50 -2.58
N GLY A 44 -23.41 12.42 -2.70
CA GLY A 44 -22.52 12.03 -1.60
C GLY A 44 -22.67 10.58 -1.16
N SER A 45 -23.26 9.72 -2.01
CA SER A 45 -23.53 8.30 -1.75
C SER A 45 -22.71 7.35 -2.63
N ALA A 46 -21.57 7.84 -3.14
CA ALA A 46 -20.63 7.07 -3.94
C ALA A 46 -20.23 5.76 -3.24
N ALA A 47 -20.38 4.65 -3.97
CA ALA A 47 -20.07 3.31 -3.50
C ALA A 47 -19.31 2.55 -4.60
N PRO A 48 -18.46 1.56 -4.24
CA PRO A 48 -17.71 0.76 -5.22
C PRO A 48 -18.59 -0.22 -6.02
N VAL A 49 -19.88 -0.27 -5.71
CA VAL A 49 -20.89 -1.09 -6.40
C VAL A 49 -22.03 -0.18 -6.83
N LEU A 50 -22.32 -0.18 -8.12
CA LEU A 50 -23.45 0.51 -8.72
C LEU A 50 -24.39 -0.52 -9.33
N THR A 51 -25.67 -0.22 -9.40
CA THR A 51 -26.67 -1.11 -10.00
C THR A 51 -27.46 -0.36 -11.06
N TYR A 52 -27.58 -0.97 -12.24
CA TYR A 52 -28.41 -0.50 -13.33
C TYR A 52 -29.29 -1.65 -13.82
N GLN A 53 -30.61 -1.53 -13.63
CA GLN A 53 -31.56 -2.59 -13.94
C GLN A 53 -31.13 -3.91 -13.26
N ASP A 54 -30.91 -4.98 -14.02
CA ASP A 54 -30.45 -6.29 -13.53
C ASP A 54 -28.91 -6.41 -13.46
N THR A 55 -28.15 -5.37 -13.83
CA THR A 55 -26.68 -5.41 -13.90
C THR A 55 -26.04 -4.65 -12.74
N ASN A 56 -25.16 -5.32 -12.01
CA ASN A 56 -24.33 -4.71 -10.99
C ASN A 56 -22.93 -4.45 -11.56
N PHE A 57 -22.41 -3.24 -11.34
CA PHE A 57 -21.07 -2.81 -11.68
C PHE A 57 -20.24 -2.71 -10.41
N VAL A 58 -19.23 -3.55 -10.28
CA VAL A 58 -18.21 -3.46 -9.23
C VAL A 58 -16.98 -2.82 -9.86
N PHE A 59 -16.47 -1.73 -9.30
CA PHE A 59 -15.37 -1.00 -9.92
C PHE A 59 -14.29 -0.59 -8.94
N ILE A 60 -13.10 -0.36 -9.50
CA ILE A 60 -12.02 0.37 -8.86
C ILE A 60 -11.56 1.49 -9.80
N LYS A 61 -11.08 2.59 -9.22
CA LYS A 61 -10.40 3.66 -9.94
C LYS A 61 -8.91 3.51 -9.73
N HIS A 62 -8.14 3.47 -10.81
CA HIS A 62 -6.68 3.47 -10.76
C HIS A 62 -6.19 4.57 -11.69
N THR A 63 -5.35 5.49 -11.18
CA THR A 63 -4.82 6.63 -11.96
C THR A 63 -5.91 7.37 -12.76
N ASN A 64 -5.89 7.26 -14.09
CA ASN A 64 -6.81 7.85 -15.04
C ASN A 64 -7.72 6.81 -15.75
N ILE A 65 -7.88 5.62 -15.17
CA ILE A 65 -8.75 4.56 -15.69
C ILE A 65 -9.69 4.00 -14.61
N TYR A 66 -10.80 3.43 -15.08
CA TYR A 66 -11.69 2.62 -14.27
C TYR A 66 -11.59 1.16 -14.71
N LEU A 67 -11.39 0.24 -13.78
CA LEU A 67 -11.59 -1.18 -14.03
C LEU A 67 -12.97 -1.55 -13.48
N VAL A 68 -13.86 -2.00 -14.35
CA VAL A 68 -15.25 -2.29 -14.03
C VAL A 68 -15.56 -3.74 -14.34
N SER A 69 -16.04 -4.48 -13.35
CA SER A 69 -16.63 -5.80 -13.52
C SER A 69 -18.15 -5.68 -13.51
N ALA A 70 -18.80 -6.19 -14.54
CA ALA A 70 -20.25 -6.27 -14.64
C ALA A 70 -20.72 -7.68 -14.33
N CYS A 71 -21.78 -7.80 -13.54
CA CYS A 71 -22.38 -9.08 -13.17
C CYS A 71 -23.90 -8.96 -13.01
N ARG A 72 -24.65 -9.96 -13.45
CA ARG A 72 -26.12 -9.97 -13.34
C ARG A 72 -26.63 -10.59 -12.03
N SER A 73 -25.77 -11.38 -11.37
CA SER A 73 -26.18 -12.32 -10.34
C SER A 73 -25.58 -11.98 -8.98
N ASN A 74 -26.01 -12.67 -7.93
CA ASN A 74 -25.45 -12.48 -6.59
C ASN A 74 -24.04 -13.09 -6.51
N VAL A 75 -23.03 -12.25 -6.70
CA VAL A 75 -21.61 -12.62 -6.74
C VAL A 75 -20.90 -12.25 -5.45
N ASN A 76 -19.77 -12.91 -5.18
CA ASN A 76 -18.88 -12.48 -4.11
C ASN A 76 -18.14 -11.20 -4.54
N VAL A 77 -18.62 -10.05 -4.10
CA VAL A 77 -18.04 -8.73 -4.44
C VAL A 77 -16.58 -8.63 -3.99
N THR A 78 -16.22 -9.21 -2.85
CA THR A 78 -14.83 -9.21 -2.34
C THR A 78 -13.88 -9.96 -3.27
N MET A 79 -14.33 -11.06 -3.88
CA MET A 79 -13.56 -11.80 -4.89
C MET A 79 -13.31 -10.94 -6.13
N ILE A 80 -14.34 -10.21 -6.58
CA ILE A 80 -14.23 -9.32 -7.74
C ILE A 80 -13.28 -8.16 -7.44
N LEU A 81 -13.45 -7.46 -6.32
CA LEU A 81 -12.56 -6.36 -5.93
C LEU A 81 -11.11 -6.84 -5.80
N SER A 82 -10.87 -7.97 -5.13
CA SER A 82 -9.53 -8.57 -5.02
C SER A 82 -8.93 -8.87 -6.40
N PHE A 83 -9.74 -9.40 -7.33
CA PHE A 83 -9.30 -9.67 -8.69
C PHE A 83 -8.98 -8.38 -9.47
N LEU A 84 -9.81 -7.33 -9.36
CA LEU A 84 -9.54 -6.06 -10.03
C LEU A 84 -8.23 -5.43 -9.55
N TYR A 85 -7.97 -5.43 -8.23
CA TYR A 85 -6.68 -4.98 -7.70
C TYR A 85 -5.52 -5.87 -8.17
N LYS A 86 -5.73 -7.19 -8.27
CA LYS A 86 -4.72 -8.11 -8.79
C LYS A 86 -4.44 -7.89 -10.28
N CYS A 87 -5.44 -7.53 -11.09
CA CYS A 87 -5.25 -7.11 -12.47
C CYS A 87 -4.35 -5.87 -12.56
N VAL A 88 -4.60 -4.85 -11.73
CA VAL A 88 -3.74 -3.66 -11.68
C VAL A 88 -2.30 -4.03 -11.29
N GLU A 89 -2.12 -4.90 -10.29
CA GLU A 89 -0.81 -5.40 -9.87
C GLU A 89 -0.09 -6.12 -11.04
N VAL A 90 -0.74 -7.07 -11.70
CA VAL A 90 -0.18 -7.79 -12.85
C VAL A 90 0.17 -6.84 -13.99
N PHE A 91 -0.72 -5.93 -14.36
CA PHE A 91 -0.45 -4.93 -15.40
C PHE A 91 0.70 -4.01 -15.03
N SER A 92 0.82 -3.61 -13.76
CA SER A 92 1.94 -2.79 -13.28
C SER A 92 3.27 -3.54 -13.41
N GLU A 93 3.29 -4.85 -13.18
CA GLU A 93 4.50 -5.66 -13.35
C GLU A 93 4.90 -5.87 -14.81
N TYR A 94 3.95 -5.83 -15.74
CA TYR A 94 4.21 -5.90 -17.18
C TYR A 94 4.62 -4.53 -17.76
N PHE A 95 3.90 -3.45 -17.41
CA PHE A 95 4.00 -2.16 -18.09
C PHE A 95 4.65 -1.04 -17.26
N LYS A 96 5.00 -1.32 -15.98
CA LYS A 96 5.47 -0.38 -14.94
C LYS A 96 4.38 0.57 -14.45
N ASP A 97 3.74 1.29 -15.37
CA ASP A 97 2.67 2.24 -15.10
C ASP A 97 1.39 1.81 -15.82
N VAL A 98 0.27 1.82 -15.11
CA VAL A 98 -1.05 1.44 -15.65
C VAL A 98 -1.88 2.71 -15.80
N GLU A 99 -2.00 3.18 -17.04
CA GLU A 99 -2.72 4.38 -17.43
C GLU A 99 -3.39 4.20 -18.79
N GLU A 100 -4.22 5.15 -19.20
CA GLU A 100 -4.94 5.09 -20.48
C GLU A 100 -4.03 4.80 -21.68
N GLU A 101 -2.85 5.41 -21.74
CA GLU A 101 -1.86 5.22 -22.81
C GLU A 101 -1.28 3.80 -22.79
N SER A 102 -0.80 3.33 -21.63
CA SER A 102 -0.21 1.98 -21.55
C SER A 102 -1.22 0.87 -21.82
N VAL A 103 -2.50 1.06 -21.48
CA VAL A 103 -3.58 0.12 -21.84
C VAL A 103 -3.82 0.09 -23.35
N ARG A 104 -3.82 1.26 -24.01
CA ARG A 104 -4.01 1.36 -25.47
C ARG A 104 -2.84 0.76 -26.25
N ASP A 105 -1.61 1.02 -25.82
CA ASP A 105 -0.42 0.55 -26.53
C ASP A 105 -0.19 -0.95 -26.37
N ASN A 106 -0.65 -1.54 -25.27
CA ASN A 106 -0.44 -2.96 -24.94
C ASN A 106 -1.73 -3.80 -25.01
N PHE A 107 -2.74 -3.37 -25.78
CA PHE A 107 -4.06 -4.01 -25.81
C PHE A 107 -4.00 -5.51 -26.13
N VAL A 108 -3.09 -5.95 -27.02
CA VAL A 108 -2.92 -7.37 -27.37
C VAL A 108 -2.54 -8.20 -26.16
N VAL A 109 -1.49 -7.79 -25.44
CA VAL A 109 -1.01 -8.48 -24.22
C VAL A 109 -2.07 -8.44 -23.13
N ILE A 110 -2.81 -7.33 -23.01
CA ILE A 110 -3.91 -7.23 -22.04
C ILE A 110 -5.01 -8.23 -22.37
N TYR A 111 -5.42 -8.38 -23.63
CA TYR A 111 -6.41 -9.40 -24.01
C TYR A 111 -5.94 -10.82 -23.67
N GLU A 112 -4.68 -11.16 -23.95
CA GLU A 112 -4.09 -12.46 -23.57
C GLU A 112 -4.08 -12.66 -22.05
N LEU A 113 -3.68 -11.63 -21.29
CA LEU A 113 -3.70 -11.66 -19.83
C LEU A 113 -5.11 -11.84 -19.29
N LEU A 114 -6.12 -11.15 -19.85
CA LEU A 114 -7.50 -11.29 -19.41
C LEU A 114 -8.04 -12.71 -19.62
N ASP A 115 -7.68 -13.33 -20.73
CA ASP A 115 -8.07 -14.71 -21.06
C ASP A 115 -7.41 -15.74 -20.13
N GLU A 116 -6.16 -15.52 -19.75
CA GLU A 116 -5.41 -16.44 -18.88
C GLU A 116 -5.72 -16.21 -17.38
N MET A 117 -6.02 -14.98 -16.99
CA MET A 117 -6.29 -14.62 -15.60
C MET A 117 -7.71 -14.97 -15.16
N MET A 118 -8.67 -15.09 -16.07
CA MET A 118 -10.06 -15.37 -15.74
C MET A 118 -10.74 -16.21 -16.82
N ASP A 119 -11.36 -17.31 -16.42
CA ASP A 119 -12.18 -18.14 -17.30
C ASP A 119 -13.63 -18.21 -16.76
N PHE A 120 -14.59 -17.92 -17.63
CA PHE A 120 -16.03 -17.91 -17.33
C PHE A 120 -16.42 -17.11 -16.06
N GLY A 121 -15.64 -16.07 -15.74
CA GLY A 121 -15.81 -15.21 -14.57
C GLY A 121 -15.05 -15.64 -13.31
N PHE A 122 -14.37 -16.79 -13.33
CA PHE A 122 -13.58 -17.32 -12.22
C PHE A 122 -12.10 -17.00 -12.41
N PRO A 123 -11.47 -16.28 -11.48
CA PRO A 123 -10.02 -16.06 -11.51
C PRO A 123 -9.24 -17.39 -11.56
N GLN A 124 -8.24 -17.47 -12.43
CA GLN A 124 -7.38 -18.62 -12.64
C GLN A 124 -5.94 -18.28 -12.21
N THR A 125 -5.02 -18.15 -13.16
CA THR A 125 -3.61 -17.86 -12.90
C THR A 125 -3.41 -16.35 -12.81
N THR A 126 -3.06 -15.86 -11.62
CA THR A 126 -2.84 -14.41 -11.40
C THR A 126 -1.41 -14.08 -10.93
N GLU A 127 -0.52 -15.06 -10.93
CA GLU A 127 0.89 -14.87 -10.62
C GLU A 127 1.63 -14.33 -11.85
N SER A 128 1.81 -13.01 -11.89
CA SER A 128 2.50 -12.27 -12.97
C SER A 128 3.80 -12.92 -13.43
N ARG A 129 4.66 -13.36 -12.50
CA ARG A 129 5.94 -14.00 -12.83
C ARG A 129 5.79 -15.31 -13.57
N ILE A 130 4.75 -16.08 -13.26
CA ILE A 130 4.46 -17.33 -13.95
C ILE A 130 3.82 -17.04 -15.30
N LEU A 131 2.90 -16.06 -15.36
CA LEU A 131 2.31 -15.57 -16.61
C LEU A 131 3.40 -15.12 -17.60
N GLN A 132 4.42 -14.40 -17.11
CA GLN A 132 5.53 -13.87 -17.94
C GLN A 132 6.37 -14.96 -18.61
N GLU A 133 6.29 -16.21 -18.17
CA GLU A 133 7.03 -17.32 -18.80
C GLU A 133 6.42 -17.73 -20.15
N TYR A 134 5.14 -17.46 -20.38
CA TYR A 134 4.44 -17.89 -21.60
C TYR A 134 3.58 -16.81 -22.27
N ILE A 135 3.32 -15.69 -21.58
CA ILE A 135 2.73 -14.46 -22.14
C ILE A 135 3.84 -13.42 -22.22
N THR A 136 4.44 -13.27 -23.39
CA THR A 136 5.64 -12.43 -23.58
C THR A 136 5.33 -11.18 -24.40
N GLN A 137 5.86 -10.03 -23.97
CA GLN A 137 5.78 -8.78 -24.75
C GLN A 137 6.71 -8.80 -25.98
N GLU A 138 7.81 -9.55 -25.91
CA GLU A 138 8.70 -9.70 -27.05
C GLU A 138 8.04 -10.64 -28.06
N GLY A 139 7.81 -10.14 -29.28
CA GLY A 139 7.34 -10.93 -30.43
C GLY A 139 8.39 -11.92 -30.95
N GLN A 140 9.10 -12.61 -30.04
CA GLN A 140 9.99 -13.69 -30.41
C GLN A 140 9.19 -14.68 -31.23
N LYS A 141 9.68 -14.91 -32.45
CA LYS A 141 9.22 -15.90 -33.41
C LYS A 141 9.35 -17.29 -32.78
N LEU A 142 8.46 -17.62 -31.84
CA LEU A 142 8.36 -18.94 -31.27
C LEU A 142 7.71 -19.80 -32.33
N ILE A 143 8.50 -20.72 -32.89
CA ILE A 143 8.10 -21.69 -33.93
C ILE A 143 6.96 -22.60 -33.40
N SER A 144 6.76 -22.65 -32.09
CA SER A 144 5.60 -23.24 -31.43
C SER A 144 5.16 -22.38 -30.26
N ALA A 145 3.86 -22.23 -30.04
CA ALA A 145 3.33 -21.59 -28.84
C ALA A 145 4.00 -22.17 -27.57
N PRO A 146 4.50 -21.32 -26.65
CA PRO A 146 5.11 -21.80 -25.42
C PRO A 146 4.09 -22.65 -24.66
N ARG A 147 4.51 -23.80 -24.16
CA ARG A 147 3.64 -24.63 -23.31
C ARG A 147 3.52 -23.97 -21.94
N PRO A 148 2.32 -23.96 -21.33
CA PRO A 148 2.16 -23.48 -19.98
C PRO A 148 3.15 -24.16 -19.02
N PRO A 149 3.84 -23.40 -18.16
CA PRO A 149 4.75 -23.96 -17.16
C PRO A 149 4.02 -24.91 -16.23
N MET A 150 4.70 -25.95 -15.75
CA MET A 150 4.13 -26.87 -14.75
C MET A 150 3.68 -26.15 -13.46
N ALA A 151 4.32 -25.01 -13.14
CA ALA A 151 3.95 -24.16 -12.02
C ALA A 151 2.47 -23.75 -12.03
N VAL A 152 1.88 -23.55 -13.22
CA VAL A 152 0.44 -23.21 -13.37
C VAL A 152 -0.46 -24.30 -12.78
N THR A 153 -0.05 -25.56 -12.89
CA THR A 153 -0.82 -26.73 -12.43
C THR A 153 -0.34 -27.31 -11.09
N ASN A 154 0.79 -26.84 -10.58
CA ASN A 154 1.40 -27.36 -9.36
C ASN A 154 0.77 -26.72 -8.12
N ALA A 155 0.85 -27.45 -6.99
CA ALA A 155 0.46 -26.90 -5.68
C ALA A 155 1.33 -25.70 -5.24
N VAL A 156 2.54 -25.58 -5.80
CA VAL A 156 3.41 -24.40 -5.67
C VAL A 156 3.29 -23.62 -6.97
N SER A 157 2.39 -22.64 -6.99
CA SER A 157 2.01 -21.89 -8.19
C SER A 157 2.72 -20.55 -8.36
N TRP A 158 3.69 -20.22 -7.49
CA TRP A 158 4.37 -18.92 -7.44
C TRP A 158 5.89 -19.02 -7.65
N ARG A 159 6.44 -20.23 -7.84
CA ARG A 159 7.87 -20.47 -8.06
C ARG A 159 8.08 -21.61 -9.03
N SER A 160 8.73 -21.31 -10.16
CA SER A 160 9.12 -22.30 -11.15
C SER A 160 10.37 -23.07 -10.73
N GLU A 161 10.46 -24.33 -11.16
CA GLU A 161 11.65 -25.14 -10.96
C GLU A 161 12.80 -24.69 -11.87
N GLY A 162 14.04 -25.02 -11.51
CA GLY A 162 15.21 -24.76 -12.37
C GLY A 162 15.83 -23.37 -12.23
N ILE A 163 15.29 -22.49 -11.39
CA ILE A 163 15.88 -21.18 -11.08
C ILE A 163 17.30 -21.36 -10.53
N LYS A 164 18.27 -20.62 -11.08
CA LYS A 164 19.68 -20.67 -10.67
C LYS A 164 20.25 -19.27 -10.54
N TYR A 165 20.88 -19.00 -9.40
CA TYR A 165 21.64 -17.78 -9.15
C TYR A 165 23.11 -18.10 -8.90
N ARG A 166 24.01 -17.24 -9.39
CA ARG A 166 25.45 -17.35 -9.11
C ARG A 166 25.76 -17.14 -7.63
N LYS A 167 24.97 -16.28 -6.97
CA LYS A 167 25.08 -15.93 -5.55
C LYS A 167 23.71 -16.04 -4.92
N ASN A 168 23.60 -16.83 -3.85
CA ASN A 168 22.35 -17.07 -3.16
C ASN A 168 22.18 -16.04 -2.01
N GLU A 169 21.26 -15.11 -2.16
CA GLU A 169 21.02 -14.03 -1.19
C GLU A 169 19.54 -13.84 -0.91
N VAL A 170 19.22 -13.45 0.31
CA VAL A 170 17.85 -13.09 0.71
C VAL A 170 17.90 -11.75 1.43
N PHE A 171 17.09 -10.80 1.00
CA PHE A 171 16.96 -9.50 1.64
C PHE A 171 15.58 -9.40 2.30
N LEU A 172 15.53 -8.98 3.56
CA LEU A 172 14.31 -8.77 4.33
C LEU A 172 14.22 -7.30 4.73
N ASP A 173 13.16 -6.66 4.30
CA ASP A 173 12.79 -5.31 4.68
C ASP A 173 11.61 -5.39 5.65
N VAL A 174 11.88 -5.14 6.93
CA VAL A 174 10.84 -5.04 7.95
C VAL A 174 10.45 -3.57 8.05
N ILE A 175 9.30 -3.23 7.49
CA ILE A 175 8.81 -1.86 7.35
C ILE A 175 7.61 -1.68 8.28
N GLU A 176 7.68 -0.74 9.21
CA GLU A 176 6.59 -0.39 10.11
C GLU A 176 6.02 0.97 9.74
N SER A 177 4.73 1.00 9.39
CA SER A 177 3.99 2.23 9.17
C SER A 177 3.21 2.56 10.44
N VAL A 178 3.50 3.71 11.04
CA VAL A 178 2.83 4.17 12.25
C VAL A 178 1.61 5.00 11.86
N ASN A 179 0.41 4.48 12.13
CA ASN A 179 -0.82 5.25 12.03
C ASN A 179 -1.11 5.85 13.41
N MET A 180 -1.41 7.14 13.43
CA MET A 180 -1.64 7.90 14.65
C MET A 180 -2.63 9.01 14.39
N LEU A 181 -3.62 9.13 15.27
CA LEU A 181 -4.53 10.28 15.31
C LEU A 181 -4.44 10.92 16.68
N ALA A 182 -3.98 12.16 16.75
CA ALA A 182 -3.98 12.95 17.98
C ALA A 182 -5.10 14.00 17.98
N SER A 183 -5.75 14.20 19.13
CA SER A 183 -6.70 15.27 19.35
C SER A 183 -6.01 16.63 19.46
N ALA A 184 -6.78 17.71 19.28
CA ALA A 184 -6.30 19.08 19.45
C ALA A 184 -5.82 19.41 20.89
N ASN A 185 -6.22 18.58 21.87
CA ASN A 185 -5.78 18.70 23.26
C ASN A 185 -4.50 17.93 23.56
N GLY A 186 -3.96 17.22 22.57
CA GLY A 186 -2.72 16.46 22.69
C GLY A 186 -2.91 15.00 23.11
N THR A 187 -4.15 14.50 23.18
CA THR A 187 -4.44 13.10 23.51
C THR A 187 -4.36 12.23 22.27
N VAL A 188 -3.62 11.13 22.32
CA VAL A 188 -3.61 10.13 21.24
C VAL A 188 -4.96 9.40 21.24
N LEU A 189 -5.74 9.55 20.17
CA LEU A 189 -7.06 8.95 19.98
C LEU A 189 -6.96 7.55 19.37
N GLN A 190 -6.07 7.38 18.38
CA GLN A 190 -5.80 6.10 17.72
C GLN A 190 -4.31 5.98 17.50
N SER A 191 -3.77 4.78 17.73
CA SER A 191 -2.38 4.42 17.48
C SER A 191 -2.32 2.95 17.11
N GLU A 192 -1.94 2.68 15.88
CA GLU A 192 -1.69 1.34 15.39
C GLU A 192 -0.39 1.32 14.59
N ILE A 193 0.29 0.18 14.61
CA ILE A 193 1.45 -0.04 13.75
C ILE A 193 1.05 -1.13 12.76
N VAL A 194 1.08 -0.77 11.49
CA VAL A 194 0.91 -1.69 10.36
C VAL A 194 2.29 -2.00 9.82
N GLY A 195 2.76 -3.20 10.11
CA GLY A 195 4.04 -3.70 9.66
C GLY A 195 3.92 -4.57 8.41
N SER A 196 4.96 -4.56 7.59
CA SER A 196 5.09 -5.36 6.38
C SER A 196 6.50 -5.93 6.32
N VAL A 197 6.61 -7.22 6.04
CA VAL A 197 7.89 -7.90 5.80
C VAL A 197 8.00 -8.19 4.32
N LYS A 198 8.74 -7.33 3.62
CA LYS A 198 9.02 -7.50 2.19
C LYS A 198 10.32 -8.27 2.01
N MET A 199 10.32 -9.24 1.11
CA MET A 199 11.47 -10.07 0.81
C MET A 199 11.93 -9.85 -0.62
N ARG A 200 13.24 -9.90 -0.85
CA ARG A 200 13.83 -10.05 -2.18
C ARG A 200 14.70 -11.30 -2.16
N VAL A 201 14.24 -12.33 -2.84
CA VAL A 201 14.83 -13.67 -2.79
C VAL A 201 15.61 -13.91 -4.08
N TYR A 202 16.87 -14.29 -3.97
CA TYR A 202 17.71 -14.67 -5.09
C TYR A 202 18.33 -16.01 -4.75
N LEU A 203 17.52 -17.08 -4.84
CA LEU A 203 17.90 -18.41 -4.39
C LEU A 203 17.77 -19.43 -5.52
N THR A 204 18.71 -20.37 -5.55
CA THR A 204 18.71 -21.47 -6.53
C THR A 204 17.75 -22.57 -6.11
N GLY A 205 17.02 -23.16 -7.06
CA GLY A 205 16.14 -24.30 -6.81
C GLY A 205 14.82 -23.96 -6.12
N MET A 206 14.37 -24.85 -5.24
CA MET A 206 13.06 -24.81 -4.57
C MET A 206 13.24 -24.80 -3.05
N PRO A 207 13.84 -23.75 -2.48
CA PRO A 207 14.23 -23.75 -1.08
C PRO A 207 13.02 -23.63 -0.15
N GLU A 208 12.99 -24.41 0.92
CA GLU A 208 12.06 -24.22 2.03
C GLU A 208 12.70 -23.26 3.04
N LEU A 209 12.10 -22.08 3.21
CA LEU A 209 12.49 -21.08 4.18
C LEU A 209 11.68 -21.25 5.48
N ARG A 210 12.32 -20.94 6.61
CA ARG A 210 11.65 -20.79 7.91
C ARG A 210 12.07 -19.52 8.60
N LEU A 211 11.11 -18.64 8.86
CA LEU A 211 11.32 -17.35 9.52
C LEU A 211 10.99 -17.47 11.01
N GLY A 212 11.91 -17.03 11.86
CA GLY A 212 11.70 -16.93 13.31
C GLY A 212 11.63 -15.47 13.76
N LEU A 213 10.53 -15.09 14.38
CA LEU A 213 10.33 -13.77 14.98
C LEU A 213 10.36 -13.86 16.52
N ASN A 214 10.46 -12.72 17.21
CA ASN A 214 10.24 -12.62 18.66
C ASN A 214 8.75 -12.54 19.00
N ASP A 215 7.93 -13.42 18.42
CA ASP A 215 6.49 -13.52 18.67
C ASP A 215 6.23 -13.90 20.14
N LYS A 216 5.38 -13.13 20.82
CA LYS A 216 4.96 -13.34 22.20
C LYS A 216 4.35 -14.73 22.39
N VAL A 217 3.49 -15.16 21.48
CA VAL A 217 2.80 -16.47 21.58
C VAL A 217 3.81 -17.62 21.51
N LEU A 218 4.78 -17.53 20.59
CA LEU A 218 5.86 -18.51 20.46
C LEU A 218 6.78 -18.51 21.70
N PHE A 219 7.03 -17.34 22.28
CA PHE A 219 7.90 -17.21 23.46
C PHE A 219 7.23 -17.72 24.74
N GLU A 220 5.93 -17.50 24.88
CA GLU A 220 5.13 -18.06 25.97
C GLU A 220 5.10 -19.59 25.91
N GLY A 221 4.86 -20.17 24.72
CA GLY A 221 4.89 -21.62 24.51
C GLY A 221 6.26 -22.28 24.74
N SER A 222 7.36 -21.52 24.66
CA SER A 222 8.73 -22.03 24.86
C SER A 222 9.35 -21.65 26.22
N GLY A 223 8.56 -21.09 27.16
CA GLY A 223 9.02 -20.71 28.49
C GLY A 223 9.93 -19.47 28.54
N ARG A 224 9.95 -18.67 27.46
CA ARG A 224 10.78 -17.45 27.31
C ARG A 224 10.02 -16.14 27.52
N GLY A 225 8.85 -16.17 28.16
CA GLY A 225 7.95 -15.02 28.32
C GLY A 225 8.55 -13.77 28.99
N LYS A 226 9.68 -13.88 29.72
CA LYS A 226 10.38 -12.72 30.30
C LYS A 226 11.23 -11.93 29.27
N SER A 227 11.47 -12.49 28.10
CA SER A 227 12.25 -11.83 27.04
C SER A 227 11.39 -10.84 26.27
N LYS A 228 12.01 -9.78 25.72
CA LYS A 228 11.29 -8.81 24.89
C LYS A 228 10.65 -9.50 23.68
N SER A 229 9.33 -9.55 23.67
CA SER A 229 8.51 -10.12 22.60
C SER A 229 7.58 -9.05 22.00
N VAL A 230 6.98 -9.38 20.86
CA VAL A 230 5.95 -8.57 20.21
C VAL A 230 4.65 -9.37 20.15
N GLU A 231 3.58 -8.72 20.55
CA GLU A 231 2.21 -9.23 20.43
C GLU A 231 1.66 -8.80 19.07
N LEU A 232 1.52 -9.76 18.17
CA LEU A 232 0.96 -9.56 16.84
C LEU A 232 -0.54 -9.85 16.93
N GLU A 233 -1.38 -8.83 16.78
CA GLU A 233 -2.84 -8.99 16.90
C GLU A 233 -3.45 -9.67 15.67
N ASP A 234 -3.03 -9.23 14.49
CA ASP A 234 -3.43 -9.80 13.22
C ASP A 234 -2.20 -9.96 12.34
N VAL A 235 -2.15 -11.08 11.62
CA VAL A 235 -1.08 -11.41 10.69
C VAL A 235 -1.69 -11.99 9.43
N LYS A 236 -1.43 -11.35 8.30
CA LYS A 236 -1.77 -11.87 6.98
C LYS A 236 -0.50 -12.34 6.30
N PHE A 237 -0.54 -13.54 5.75
CA PHE A 237 0.59 -14.14 5.06
C PHE A 237 0.36 -14.18 3.56
N HIS A 238 1.47 -14.19 2.82
CA HIS A 238 1.48 -14.60 1.43
C HIS A 238 1.03 -16.06 1.29
N GLN A 239 0.44 -16.41 0.15
CA GLN A 239 -0.01 -17.77 -0.16
C GLN A 239 1.08 -18.85 -0.01
N CYS A 240 2.36 -18.44 -0.07
CA CYS A 240 3.47 -19.36 0.07
C CYS A 240 3.68 -19.92 1.48
N VAL A 241 3.06 -19.31 2.49
CA VAL A 241 3.19 -19.71 3.89
C VAL A 241 2.22 -20.85 4.20
N ARG A 242 2.75 -21.91 4.81
CA ARG A 242 1.97 -23.05 5.27
C ARG A 242 1.21 -22.69 6.55
N LEU A 243 0.01 -22.14 6.41
CA LEU A 243 -0.83 -21.68 7.52
C LEU A 243 -1.07 -22.78 8.58
N SER A 244 -1.28 -24.02 8.16
CA SER A 244 -1.47 -25.15 9.10
C SER A 244 -0.29 -25.37 10.06
N ARG A 245 0.95 -25.12 9.61
CA ARG A 245 2.12 -25.16 10.48
C ARG A 245 2.14 -23.97 11.43
N PHE A 246 1.85 -22.77 10.93
CA PHE A 246 1.77 -21.56 11.75
C PHE A 246 0.72 -21.67 12.86
N ASP A 247 -0.46 -22.23 12.57
CA ASP A 247 -1.51 -22.43 13.57
C ASP A 247 -1.10 -23.44 14.66
N THR A 248 -0.30 -24.44 14.30
CA THR A 248 0.12 -25.50 15.22
C THR A 248 1.21 -25.05 16.19
N ASP A 249 2.28 -24.43 15.68
CA ASP A 249 3.49 -24.14 16.47
C ASP A 249 4.06 -22.73 16.24
N ARG A 250 3.32 -21.86 15.55
CA ARG A 250 3.74 -20.50 15.15
C ARG A 250 4.96 -20.48 14.24
N THR A 251 5.29 -21.58 13.56
CA THR A 251 6.38 -21.64 12.57
C THR A 251 5.95 -21.06 11.24
N ILE A 252 6.61 -19.98 10.81
CA ILE A 252 6.44 -19.39 9.48
C ILE A 252 7.32 -20.18 8.50
N SER A 253 6.73 -21.15 7.79
CA SER A 253 7.41 -22.03 6.83
C SER A 253 6.84 -21.84 5.42
N PHE A 254 7.70 -21.59 4.43
CA PHE A 254 7.28 -21.25 3.07
C PHE A 254 8.33 -21.61 2.01
N ILE A 255 7.89 -21.72 0.75
CA ILE A 255 8.78 -21.74 -0.42
C ILE A 255 8.62 -20.36 -1.08
N PRO A 256 9.63 -19.47 -1.13
CA PRO A 256 9.45 -18.09 -1.59
C PRO A 256 9.25 -17.97 -3.11
N PRO A 257 8.35 -17.08 -3.59
CA PRO A 257 8.36 -16.62 -4.99
C PRO A 257 9.64 -15.89 -5.37
N ASP A 258 9.93 -15.80 -6.69
CA ASP A 258 11.07 -15.14 -7.38
C ASP A 258 12.13 -14.58 -6.44
N GLY A 259 12.68 -13.37 -6.45
CA GLY A 259 12.22 -12.03 -6.80
C GLY A 259 11.74 -11.25 -5.57
N ALA A 260 11.20 -10.05 -5.77
CA ALA A 260 10.58 -9.24 -4.71
C ALA A 260 9.15 -9.71 -4.42
N PHE A 261 8.74 -9.83 -3.16
CA PHE A 261 7.35 -10.08 -2.76
C PHE A 261 7.12 -9.66 -1.29
N GLU A 262 5.87 -9.47 -0.89
CA GLU A 262 5.51 -9.28 0.51
C GLU A 262 5.20 -10.63 1.17
N LEU A 263 5.99 -11.03 2.18
CA LEU A 263 5.81 -12.30 2.87
C LEU A 263 4.64 -12.27 3.85
N MET A 264 4.56 -11.19 4.63
CA MET A 264 3.55 -11.02 5.65
C MET A 264 3.31 -9.54 5.96
N SER A 265 2.07 -9.22 6.27
CA SER A 265 1.68 -7.97 6.91
C SER A 265 1.19 -8.29 8.32
N TYR A 266 1.55 -7.46 9.30
CA TYR A 266 1.11 -7.63 10.68
C TYR A 266 0.58 -6.31 11.23
N ARG A 267 -0.36 -6.40 12.16
CA ARG A 267 -0.93 -5.23 12.84
C ARG A 267 -0.81 -5.40 14.35
N LEU A 268 -0.53 -4.30 15.03
CA LEU A 268 -0.58 -4.20 16.47
C LEU A 268 -1.24 -2.88 16.90
N THR A 269 -2.21 -2.96 17.81
CA THR A 269 -2.85 -1.80 18.42
C THR A 269 -2.10 -1.52 19.72
N THR A 270 -1.09 -0.67 19.65
CA THR A 270 -0.32 -0.29 20.85
C THR A 270 -0.29 1.22 20.99
N VAL A 271 -0.50 1.70 22.20
CA VAL A 271 -0.43 3.13 22.53
C VAL A 271 1.06 3.50 22.60
N VAL A 272 1.63 3.87 21.46
CA VAL A 272 3.01 4.37 21.40
C VAL A 272 2.98 5.87 21.66
N LYS A 273 4.02 6.37 22.35
CA LYS A 273 4.32 7.80 22.32
C LYS A 273 4.59 8.25 20.88
N PRO A 274 4.02 9.40 20.45
CA PRO A 274 4.27 9.97 19.13
C PRO A 274 5.76 10.12 18.82
N LEU A 275 6.27 9.43 17.78
CA LEU A 275 7.67 9.53 17.38
C LEU A 275 8.06 10.98 17.03
N ILE A 276 7.17 11.72 16.37
CA ILE A 276 7.34 13.15 16.08
C ILE A 276 6.08 13.87 16.55
N TRP A 277 6.20 14.66 17.61
CA TRP A 277 5.10 15.42 18.19
C TRP A 277 5.08 16.84 17.68
N ILE A 278 3.91 17.30 17.19
CA ILE A 278 3.73 18.66 16.68
C ILE A 278 2.81 19.43 17.64
N GLU A 279 3.34 20.48 18.24
CA GLU A 279 2.57 21.45 19.03
C GLU A 279 2.29 22.67 18.15
N THR A 280 1.02 23.05 18.05
CA THR A 280 0.60 24.23 17.28
C THR A 280 -0.13 25.24 18.16
N SER A 281 0.23 26.50 17.97
CA SER A 281 -0.49 27.66 18.48
C SER A 281 -0.87 28.53 17.29
N ILE A 282 -2.17 28.78 17.13
CA ILE A 282 -2.73 29.53 16.01
C ILE A 282 -3.34 30.80 16.56
N GLU A 283 -2.85 31.95 16.08
CA GLU A 283 -3.39 33.26 16.38
C GLU A 283 -4.03 33.81 15.11
N ARG A 284 -5.37 33.74 15.04
CA ARG A 284 -6.15 34.26 13.90
C ARG A 284 -6.71 35.64 14.25
N HIS A 285 -6.34 36.63 13.47
CA HIS A 285 -6.99 37.94 13.44
C HIS A 285 -7.90 37.99 12.22
N SER A 286 -9.21 37.88 12.44
CA SER A 286 -10.21 37.95 11.37
C SER A 286 -9.98 39.16 10.48
N HIS A 287 -10.11 38.99 9.16
CA HIS A 287 -9.95 40.03 8.13
C HIS A 287 -8.55 40.67 8.02
N SER A 288 -7.51 40.05 8.60
CA SER A 288 -6.17 40.63 8.57
C SER A 288 -5.07 39.61 8.37
N ARG A 289 -4.89 38.68 9.31
CA ARG A 289 -3.73 37.77 9.29
C ARG A 289 -3.96 36.54 10.17
N VAL A 290 -3.22 35.49 9.87
CA VAL A 290 -3.10 34.30 10.70
C VAL A 290 -1.64 34.03 10.99
N SER A 291 -1.32 33.78 12.25
CA SER A 291 0.04 33.46 12.69
C SER A 291 0.07 32.05 13.30
N PHE A 292 1.03 31.25 12.87
CA PHE A 292 1.27 29.90 13.37
C PHE A 292 2.60 29.86 14.10
N ILE A 293 2.59 29.31 15.32
CA ILE A 293 3.80 28.92 16.04
C ILE A 293 3.76 27.41 16.16
N ILE A 294 4.68 26.74 15.47
CA ILE A 294 4.74 25.29 15.35
C ILE A 294 6.04 24.80 15.97
N LYS A 295 5.92 23.84 16.89
CA LYS A 295 7.05 23.25 17.60
C LYS A 295 7.03 21.74 17.37
N ALA A 296 8.04 21.25 16.66
CA ALA A 296 8.20 19.83 16.36
C ALA A 296 9.21 19.21 17.34
N LYS A 297 8.82 18.13 18.03
CA LYS A 297 9.64 17.38 18.99
C LYS A 297 9.82 15.94 18.53
N SER A 298 11.05 15.45 18.41
CA SER A 298 11.31 14.03 18.14
C SER A 298 11.41 13.23 19.45
N GLN A 299 10.50 12.27 19.67
CA GLN A 299 10.40 11.48 20.91
C GLN A 299 10.93 10.04 20.78
N PHE A 300 11.88 9.80 19.87
CA PHE A 300 12.59 8.52 19.74
C PHE A 300 14.04 8.62 20.24
N LYS A 301 14.75 7.50 20.22
CA LYS A 301 16.13 7.40 20.74
C LYS A 301 17.06 8.39 20.04
N ARG A 302 17.90 9.10 20.81
CA ARG A 302 18.87 10.09 20.30
C ARG A 302 19.86 9.57 19.25
N ARG A 303 20.12 8.25 19.24
CA ARG A 303 20.99 7.58 18.27
C ARG A 303 20.33 7.37 16.90
N SER A 304 19.00 7.45 16.84
CA SER A 304 18.22 7.32 15.62
C SER A 304 17.95 8.72 15.06
N THR A 305 17.81 8.83 13.75
CA THR A 305 17.51 10.07 13.03
C THR A 305 16.36 9.81 12.09
N ALA A 306 15.35 10.68 12.12
CA ALA A 306 14.32 10.67 11.09
C ALA A 306 14.84 11.46 9.87
N ASN A 307 14.73 10.85 8.70
CA ASN A 307 15.14 11.39 7.42
C ASN A 307 13.94 11.98 6.70
N ASN A 308 14.19 13.05 5.93
CA ASN A 308 13.22 13.69 5.03
C ASN A 308 11.85 13.91 5.67
N VAL A 309 11.84 14.48 6.87
CA VAL A 309 10.60 14.76 7.59
C VAL A 309 9.86 15.90 6.89
N GLU A 310 8.61 15.68 6.51
CA GLU A 310 7.72 16.70 5.96
C GLU A 310 6.53 16.88 6.89
N ILE A 311 6.37 18.08 7.44
CA ILE A 311 5.22 18.44 8.26
C ILE A 311 4.32 19.31 7.39
N ILE A 312 3.14 18.81 7.06
CA ILE A 312 2.14 19.46 6.20
C ILE A 312 1.13 20.12 7.14
N ILE A 313 1.15 21.45 7.18
CA ILE A 313 0.26 22.23 8.03
C ILE A 313 -0.78 22.92 7.15
N PRO A 314 -2.07 22.59 7.31
CA PRO A 314 -3.13 23.26 6.59
C PRO A 314 -3.28 24.72 6.99
N VAL A 315 -3.63 25.55 6.02
CA VAL A 315 -3.94 26.96 6.18
C VAL A 315 -5.24 27.30 5.45
N PRO A 316 -5.88 28.44 5.75
CA PRO A 316 -7.03 28.89 4.99
C PRO A 316 -6.74 28.96 3.49
N SER A 317 -7.70 28.57 2.63
CA SER A 317 -7.49 28.57 1.17
C SER A 317 -7.31 29.96 0.59
N ASP A 318 -7.82 30.97 1.29
CA ASP A 318 -7.75 32.38 0.96
C ASP A 318 -6.51 33.10 1.53
N ALA A 319 -5.66 32.38 2.27
CA ALA A 319 -4.45 32.95 2.86
C ALA A 319 -3.41 33.34 1.80
N ASP A 320 -2.75 34.47 2.01
CA ASP A 320 -1.76 35.00 1.07
C ASP A 320 -0.50 35.52 1.78
N SER A 321 0.44 36.03 0.99
CA SER A 321 1.63 36.75 1.49
C SER A 321 2.41 36.00 2.60
N PRO A 322 2.79 34.73 2.41
CA PRO A 322 3.39 33.91 3.46
C PRO A 322 4.79 34.38 3.85
N LYS A 323 5.04 34.47 5.16
CA LYS A 323 6.36 34.77 5.75
C LYS A 323 6.72 33.69 6.76
N PHE A 324 7.82 32.99 6.52
CA PHE A 324 8.28 31.90 7.37
C PHE A 324 9.60 32.23 8.06
N LYS A 325 9.71 31.85 9.34
CA LYS A 325 10.95 31.88 10.11
C LYS A 325 11.12 30.53 10.81
N THR A 326 12.13 29.78 10.42
CA THR A 326 12.41 28.45 10.98
C THR A 326 13.77 28.38 11.66
N SER A 327 13.89 27.57 12.70
CA SER A 327 15.19 27.22 13.30
C SER A 327 16.01 26.27 12.43
N ILE A 328 15.36 25.42 11.62
CA ILE A 328 16.02 24.44 10.75
C ILE A 328 15.12 24.04 9.57
N GLY A 329 15.72 23.58 8.48
CA GLY A 329 14.99 23.11 7.31
C GLY A 329 14.45 24.25 6.46
N SER A 330 13.54 23.92 5.56
CA SER A 330 12.94 24.84 4.60
C SER A 330 11.42 24.75 4.65
N VAL A 331 10.73 25.85 4.33
CA VAL A 331 9.26 25.87 4.25
C VAL A 331 8.85 26.28 2.85
N LYS A 332 7.94 25.53 2.25
CA LYS A 332 7.32 25.84 0.96
C LYS A 332 5.82 26.04 1.17
N TYR A 333 5.28 27.14 0.68
CA TYR A 333 3.84 27.34 0.60
C TYR A 333 3.28 26.59 -0.62
N THR A 334 2.22 25.82 -0.43
CA THR A 334 1.56 24.98 -1.45
C THR A 334 0.06 25.31 -1.47
N PRO A 335 -0.34 26.42 -2.12
CA PRO A 335 -1.73 26.85 -2.20
C PRO A 335 -2.67 25.79 -2.79
N GLU A 336 -2.19 24.96 -3.70
CA GLU A 336 -2.93 23.86 -4.32
C GLU A 336 -3.42 22.79 -3.34
N GLN A 337 -2.81 22.73 -2.15
CA GLN A 337 -3.21 21.86 -1.04
C GLN A 337 -3.79 22.64 0.15
N SER A 338 -3.97 23.97 0.02
CA SER A 338 -4.30 24.88 1.13
C SER A 338 -3.40 24.63 2.35
N ALA A 339 -2.08 24.54 2.14
CA ALA A 339 -1.13 24.16 3.17
C ALA A 339 0.24 24.82 2.97
N PHE A 340 1.08 24.78 3.99
CA PHE A 340 2.53 24.88 3.82
C PHE A 340 3.24 23.65 4.35
N VAL A 341 4.34 23.29 3.71
CA VAL A 341 5.13 22.10 4.01
C VAL A 341 6.45 22.53 4.62
N TRP A 342 6.70 22.10 5.86
CA TRP A 342 7.97 22.27 6.54
C TRP A 342 8.81 21.00 6.42
N THR A 343 9.93 21.11 5.70
CA THR A 343 10.84 20.00 5.41
C THR A 343 12.09 20.05 6.28
N ILE A 344 12.37 18.98 7.01
CA ILE A 344 13.57 18.79 7.83
C ILE A 344 14.29 17.55 7.33
N LYS A 345 15.43 17.75 6.64
CA LYS A 345 16.18 16.65 6.02
C LYS A 345 16.67 15.61 7.03
N ASN A 346 17.18 16.05 8.18
CA ASN A 346 17.68 15.21 9.25
C ASN A 346 17.11 15.70 10.59
N PHE A 347 16.32 14.88 11.27
CA PHE A 347 15.73 15.17 12.56
C PHE A 347 16.16 14.13 13.59
N PRO A 348 17.27 14.37 14.32
CA PRO A 348 17.76 13.44 15.34
C PRO A 348 16.76 13.29 16.49
N GLY A 349 16.72 12.13 17.13
CA GLY A 349 15.82 11.88 18.28
C GLY A 349 16.15 12.77 19.49
N GLY A 350 15.12 13.19 20.23
CA GLY A 350 15.26 14.05 21.40
C GLY A 350 15.63 15.50 21.08
N LYS A 351 15.40 15.94 19.84
CA LYS A 351 15.57 17.33 19.41
C LYS A 351 14.20 18.01 19.31
N GLU A 352 14.25 19.33 19.32
CA GLU A 352 13.09 20.19 19.17
C GLU A 352 13.44 21.33 18.23
N TYR A 353 12.53 21.65 17.32
CA TYR A 353 12.66 22.74 16.36
C TYR A 353 11.40 23.58 16.33
N LEU A 354 11.56 24.87 15.98
CA LEU A 354 10.49 25.85 15.96
C LEU A 354 10.34 26.44 14.55
N LEU A 355 9.10 26.60 14.13
CA LEU A 355 8.69 27.33 12.94
C LEU A 355 7.65 28.38 13.33
N THR A 356 7.85 29.61 12.87
CA THR A 356 6.84 30.67 12.90
C THR A 356 6.42 30.98 11.47
N ALA A 357 5.12 30.98 11.20
CA ALA A 357 4.54 31.37 9.93
C ALA A 357 3.57 32.53 10.14
N HIS A 358 3.60 33.52 9.25
CA HIS A 358 2.61 34.59 9.18
C HIS A 358 2.04 34.61 7.77
N LEU A 359 0.72 34.52 7.65
CA LEU A 359 0.00 34.70 6.40
C LEU A 359 -1.00 35.83 6.57
N SER A 360 -1.26 36.55 5.49
CA SER A 360 -2.31 37.56 5.47
C SER A 360 -3.63 36.89 5.09
N LEU A 361 -4.75 37.48 5.53
CA LEU A 361 -6.09 37.01 5.20
C LEU A 361 -6.84 38.16 4.50
N PRO A 362 -7.70 37.86 3.52
CA PRO A 362 -8.50 38.88 2.87
C PRO A 362 -9.42 39.60 3.85
N SER A 363 -9.75 40.85 3.54
CA SER A 363 -10.71 41.63 4.34
C SER A 363 -12.16 41.16 4.13
N VAL A 364 -12.43 40.40 3.07
CA VAL A 364 -13.74 39.80 2.76
C VAL A 364 -13.73 38.34 3.20
N MET A 365 -14.77 37.89 3.89
CA MET A 365 -14.88 36.49 4.31
C MET A 365 -15.35 35.60 3.16
N SER A 366 -14.86 34.36 3.11
CA SER A 366 -15.45 33.30 2.30
C SER A 366 -16.87 33.00 2.80
N GLU A 367 -17.80 32.73 1.87
CA GLU A 367 -19.16 32.27 2.21
C GLU A 367 -19.15 30.80 2.68
N GLU A 368 -18.15 30.03 2.24
CA GLU A 368 -18.02 28.62 2.56
C GLU A 368 -17.18 28.42 3.84
N SER A 369 -17.71 27.59 4.75
CA SER A 369 -16.94 27.13 5.91
C SER A 369 -15.94 26.07 5.48
N GLU A 370 -14.66 26.42 5.48
CA GLU A 370 -13.61 25.44 5.22
C GLU A 370 -13.56 24.38 6.33
N GLY A 371 -13.33 23.13 5.93
CA GLY A 371 -13.02 22.05 6.85
C GLY A 371 -11.76 22.34 7.67
N ARG A 372 -11.56 21.61 8.75
CA ARG A 372 -10.33 21.67 9.58
C ARG A 372 -9.50 20.41 9.37
N PRO A 373 -8.80 20.27 8.23
CA PRO A 373 -7.94 19.13 8.01
C PRO A 373 -6.85 19.06 9.11
N PRO A 374 -6.46 17.85 9.53
CA PRO A 374 -5.40 17.68 10.51
C PRO A 374 -4.02 17.96 9.88
N ILE A 375 -3.03 18.21 10.73
CA ILE A 375 -1.61 18.25 10.35
C ILE A 375 -1.18 16.83 9.99
N LYS A 376 -0.49 16.68 8.87
CA LYS A 376 0.08 15.39 8.44
C LYS A 376 1.58 15.42 8.57
N VAL A 377 2.19 14.34 9.05
CA VAL A 377 3.66 14.24 9.16
C VAL A 377 4.14 13.04 8.38
N LYS A 378 5.04 13.28 7.42
CA LYS A 378 5.80 12.23 6.76
C LYS A 378 7.18 12.13 7.37
N PHE A 379 7.67 10.92 7.58
CA PHE A 379 9.00 10.67 8.13
C PHE A 379 9.46 9.26 7.83
N GLU A 380 10.78 9.05 7.81
CA GLU A 380 11.39 7.72 7.74
C GLU A 380 12.53 7.60 8.75
N ILE A 381 12.53 6.56 9.59
CA ILE A 381 13.57 6.28 10.58
C ILE A 381 14.19 4.91 10.22
N PRO A 382 15.40 4.89 9.63
CA PRO A 382 16.08 3.64 9.33
C PRO A 382 16.64 2.99 10.60
N TYR A 383 16.82 1.67 10.54
CA TYR A 383 17.35 0.81 11.61
C TYR A 383 16.57 0.92 12.93
N PHE A 384 15.28 1.20 12.85
CA PHE A 384 14.38 1.38 13.99
C PHE A 384 13.09 0.57 13.80
N THR A 385 12.60 0.00 14.89
CA THR A 385 11.26 -0.60 14.99
C THR A 385 10.56 -0.01 16.20
N THR A 386 9.31 0.38 16.00
CA THR A 386 8.46 0.93 17.05
C THR A 386 7.85 -0.20 17.87
N SER A 387 7.41 -1.28 17.23
CA SER A 387 6.89 -2.48 17.91
C SER A 387 7.96 -3.22 18.72
N GLY A 388 9.23 -3.09 18.30
CA GLY A 388 10.33 -3.92 18.82
C GLY A 388 10.42 -5.30 18.20
N ILE A 389 9.79 -5.53 17.04
CA ILE A 389 9.90 -6.78 16.27
C ILE A 389 11.37 -7.03 15.89
N GLN A 390 11.75 -8.30 15.90
CA GLN A 390 13.09 -8.76 15.59
C GLN A 390 13.02 -10.07 14.81
N VAL A 391 13.68 -10.09 13.64
CA VAL A 391 13.98 -11.32 12.92
C VAL A 391 15.11 -12.03 13.66
N ARG A 392 14.80 -13.17 14.29
CA ARG A 392 15.75 -13.95 15.08
C ARG A 392 16.60 -14.87 14.23
N TYR A 393 15.99 -15.46 13.21
CA TYR A 393 16.67 -16.33 12.26
C TYR A 393 15.87 -16.43 10.97
N LEU A 394 16.58 -16.72 9.88
CA LEU A 394 16.01 -17.24 8.64
C LEU A 394 16.75 -18.53 8.31
N LYS A 395 16.06 -19.67 8.41
CA LYS A 395 16.62 -20.96 7.98
C LYS A 395 16.31 -21.15 6.51
N ILE A 396 17.32 -21.54 5.74
CA ILE A 396 17.20 -21.85 4.30
C ILE A 396 17.51 -23.33 4.15
N ILE A 397 16.55 -24.10 3.65
CA ILE A 397 16.65 -25.55 3.48
C ILE A 397 16.52 -25.84 1.99
N GLU A 398 17.60 -26.29 1.37
CA GLU A 398 17.63 -26.67 -0.05
C GLU A 398 18.39 -27.99 -0.22
N LYS A 399 17.95 -28.85 -1.15
CA LYS A 399 18.51 -30.20 -1.34
C LYS A 399 20.00 -30.18 -1.69
N SER A 400 20.43 -29.15 -2.42
CA SER A 400 21.85 -28.95 -2.78
C SER A 400 22.73 -28.46 -1.63
N GLY A 401 22.14 -28.00 -0.52
CA GLY A 401 22.87 -27.58 0.68
C GLY A 401 23.78 -26.36 0.49
N TYR A 402 23.53 -25.50 -0.51
CA TYR A 402 24.34 -24.29 -0.70
C TYR A 402 24.26 -23.35 0.50
N GLN A 403 25.31 -22.55 0.67
CA GLN A 403 25.27 -21.43 1.61
C GLN A 403 24.54 -20.23 0.99
N ALA A 404 23.64 -19.63 1.76
CA ALA A 404 22.93 -18.40 1.38
C ALA A 404 23.08 -17.33 2.46
N LEU A 405 23.08 -16.06 2.03
CA LEU A 405 23.29 -14.91 2.89
C LEU A 405 21.98 -14.16 3.14
N PRO A 406 21.37 -14.28 4.34
CA PRO A 406 20.22 -13.47 4.72
C PRO A 406 20.66 -12.09 5.22
N TRP A 407 20.02 -11.05 4.71
CA TRP A 407 20.16 -9.66 5.10
C TRP A 407 18.84 -9.15 5.65
N VAL A 408 18.88 -8.34 6.70
CA VAL A 408 17.68 -7.70 7.25
C VAL A 408 17.95 -6.22 7.51
N ARG A 409 17.00 -5.37 7.14
CA ARG A 409 16.94 -3.97 7.59
C ARG A 409 15.56 -3.67 8.16
N TYR A 410 15.54 -2.70 9.06
CA TYR A 410 14.34 -2.24 9.74
C TYR A 410 14.09 -0.79 9.37
N ILE A 411 12.86 -0.45 9.00
CA ILE A 411 12.48 0.90 8.61
C ILE A 411 11.18 1.22 9.33
N THR A 412 11.11 2.36 10.01
CA THR A 412 9.83 2.89 10.53
C THR A 412 9.47 4.13 9.75
N GLN A 413 8.26 4.20 9.22
CA GLN A 413 7.75 5.33 8.46
C GLN A 413 6.38 5.76 8.98
N ASN A 414 5.87 6.89 8.50
CA ASN A 414 4.49 7.25 8.72
C ASN A 414 3.57 6.33 7.91
N GLY A 415 2.43 5.94 8.47
CA GLY A 415 1.24 5.64 7.67
C GLY A 415 0.34 6.88 7.70
N GLU A 416 -0.88 6.72 8.21
CA GLU A 416 -1.80 7.82 8.51
C GLU A 416 -1.39 8.51 9.81
N TYR A 417 -0.44 9.46 9.72
CA TYR A 417 0.10 10.16 10.89
C TYR A 417 -0.43 11.59 10.97
N GLU A 418 -1.52 11.75 11.71
CA GLU A 418 -2.35 12.95 11.71
C GLU A 418 -2.54 13.55 13.13
N MET A 419 -2.46 14.87 13.23
CA MET A 419 -2.71 15.61 14.47
C MET A 419 -3.74 16.71 14.24
N ARG A 420 -4.87 16.64 14.94
CA ARG A 420 -5.92 17.66 14.83
C ARG A 420 -5.43 18.97 15.44
N MET A 421 -5.71 20.07 14.75
CA MET A 421 -5.48 21.42 15.25
C MET A 421 -6.65 21.88 16.11
N LYS A 422 -6.41 22.86 16.98
CA LYS A 422 -7.46 23.53 17.78
C LYS A 422 -8.37 24.40 16.91
#